data_AF-A0A2A4V841-F1
#
_entry.id   AF-A0A2A4V841-F1
#
_cell.length_a   1.000
_cell.length_b   1.000
_cell.length_c   1.000
_cell.angle_alpha   90.00
_cell.angle_beta   90.00
_cell.angle_gamma   90.00
#
_symmetry.space_group_name_H-M   'P 1'
#
loop_
_entity.id
_entity.type
_entity.pdbx_description
1 polymer ?
#
loop_
_entity_poly.entity_id
_entity_poly.type
_entity_poly.pdbx_seq_one_letter_code
_entity_poly.pdbx_strand_id
1 'polypeptide(L)'
;PFDPANEESGVVVYVKGSHKWGKLFAPSAFGDKTGFADIYAKAGLEPLPDIEANRDKYEILSWEMEPGDVLIHHPLTLHYASGNKSMTGRRRGLALRYLGDDVTFDSRPGTFLENKKVMDTIPAINLKDGEKFSGELFPRVWPKV
;
A
#
# COMPACT_ATOMS: atom_id res chain seq x y z
N PRO A 1 -3.21 2.13 -14.84
CA PRO A 1 -3.19 0.64 -14.98
C PRO A 1 -2.63 0.27 -16.37
N PHE A 2 -2.32 -0.99 -16.63
CA PHE A 2 -1.87 -1.44 -17.97
C PHE A 2 -2.98 -2.11 -18.79
N ASP A 3 -4.15 -2.30 -18.20
CA ASP A 3 -5.34 -2.89 -18.80
C ASP A 3 -6.54 -2.03 -18.37
N PRO A 4 -7.64 -1.96 -19.17
CA PRO A 4 -8.88 -1.35 -18.72
C PRO A 4 -9.33 -1.96 -17.39
N ALA A 5 -9.76 -1.11 -16.46
CA ALA A 5 -10.14 -1.54 -15.13
C ALA A 5 -11.43 -0.87 -14.67
N ASN A 6 -12.36 -1.70 -14.22
CA ASN A 6 -13.63 -1.33 -13.60
C ASN A 6 -13.87 -2.13 -12.31
N GLU A 7 -15.05 -2.00 -11.71
CA GLU A 7 -15.43 -2.71 -10.48
C GLU A 7 -15.31 -4.25 -10.62
N GLU A 8 -15.72 -4.82 -11.75
CA GLU A 8 -15.62 -6.27 -12.01
C GLU A 8 -14.17 -6.76 -12.03
N SER A 9 -13.28 -5.98 -12.66
CA SER A 9 -11.84 -6.27 -12.72
C SER A 9 -11.10 -6.02 -11.40
N GLY A 10 -11.79 -5.43 -10.41
CA GLY A 10 -11.27 -5.09 -9.09
C GLY A 10 -10.45 -3.81 -9.07
N VAL A 11 -11.01 -2.66 -9.47
CA VAL A 11 -10.39 -1.34 -9.24
C VAL A 11 -10.14 -1.07 -7.76
N VAL A 12 -9.23 -0.13 -7.48
CA VAL A 12 -8.96 0.30 -6.10
C VAL A 12 -10.11 1.19 -5.62
N VAL A 13 -10.56 0.91 -4.41
CA VAL A 13 -11.62 1.60 -3.70
C VAL A 13 -11.01 2.34 -2.51
N TYR A 14 -11.49 3.55 -2.23
CA TYR A 14 -10.94 4.44 -1.22
C TYR A 14 -12.02 4.94 -0.26
N VAL A 15 -11.66 5.10 1.01
CA VAL A 15 -12.48 5.84 1.98
C VAL A 15 -12.06 7.31 1.96
N LYS A 16 -12.94 8.19 1.49
CA LYS A 16 -12.64 9.62 1.37
C LYS A 16 -12.27 10.21 2.73
N GLY A 17 -11.15 10.94 2.77
CA GLY A 17 -10.71 11.68 3.95
C GLY A 17 -10.08 10.84 5.05
N SER A 18 -9.99 9.51 4.93
CA SER A 18 -9.49 8.66 6.01
C SER A 18 -8.03 8.94 6.42
N HIS A 19 -7.23 9.47 5.49
CA HIS A 19 -5.86 9.91 5.78
C HIS A 19 -5.76 11.00 6.85
N LYS A 20 -6.87 11.68 7.17
CA LYS A 20 -6.94 12.73 8.19
C LYS A 20 -7.39 12.22 9.56
N TRP A 21 -7.66 10.92 9.71
CA TRP A 21 -8.14 10.37 10.98
C TRP A 21 -7.07 10.31 12.09
N GLY A 22 -5.80 10.57 11.75
CA GLY A 22 -4.71 10.59 12.73
C GLY A 22 -4.38 9.21 13.30
N LYS A 23 -4.68 8.14 12.55
CA LYS A 23 -4.50 6.75 12.97
C LYS A 23 -3.68 5.95 11.97
N LEU A 24 -2.92 5.00 12.50
CA LEU A 24 -2.29 3.91 11.76
C LEU A 24 -3.08 2.63 12.06
N PHE A 25 -3.56 1.99 11.00
CA PHE A 25 -4.23 0.70 11.11
C PHE A 25 -3.32 -0.43 10.65
N ALA A 26 -3.52 -1.61 11.22
CA ALA A 26 -2.79 -2.82 10.85
C ALA A 26 -3.07 -3.16 9.37
N PRO A 27 -2.03 -3.43 8.56
CA PRO A 27 -2.22 -3.94 7.21
C PRO A 27 -2.85 -5.33 7.25
N SER A 28 -3.73 -5.63 6.30
CA SER A 28 -4.25 -6.98 6.11
C SER A 28 -3.28 -7.82 5.26
N ALA A 29 -3.01 -9.05 5.70
CA ALA A 29 -2.24 -10.00 4.90
C ALA A 29 -3.07 -10.54 3.74
N PHE A 30 -2.50 -10.57 2.53
CA PHE A 30 -3.13 -11.19 1.36
C PHE A 30 -2.80 -12.68 1.34
N GLY A 31 -3.67 -13.49 1.93
CA GLY A 31 -3.56 -14.96 1.95
C GLY A 31 -2.86 -15.52 3.19
N ASP A 32 -3.41 -16.63 3.68
CA ASP A 32 -3.14 -17.18 5.02
C ASP A 32 -1.74 -17.79 5.19
N LYS A 33 -1.05 -18.12 4.10
CA LYS A 33 0.23 -18.85 4.12
C LYS A 33 1.45 -17.97 3.82
N THR A 34 1.29 -16.65 3.85
CA THR A 34 2.36 -15.70 3.51
C THR A 34 3.29 -15.36 4.68
N GLY A 35 2.83 -15.60 5.92
CA GLY A 35 3.53 -15.19 7.15
C GLY A 35 3.41 -13.70 7.48
N PHE A 36 2.76 -12.90 6.63
CA PHE A 36 2.59 -11.46 6.87
C PHE A 36 1.65 -11.15 8.03
N ALA A 37 0.66 -12.00 8.30
CA ALA A 37 -0.26 -11.79 9.42
C ALA A 37 0.48 -11.74 10.77
N ASP A 38 1.35 -12.73 11.02
CA ASP A 38 2.16 -12.80 12.25
C ASP A 38 3.16 -11.65 12.34
N ILE A 39 3.71 -11.23 11.21
CA ILE A 39 4.61 -10.07 11.15
C ILE A 39 3.83 -8.80 11.51
N TYR A 40 2.75 -8.49 10.79
CA TYR A 40 1.99 -7.25 11.01
C TYR A 40 1.37 -7.16 12.41
N ALA A 41 1.04 -8.29 13.05
CA ALA A 41 0.59 -8.32 14.43
C ALA A 41 1.62 -7.72 15.41
N LYS A 42 2.92 -7.84 15.13
CA LYS A 42 4.00 -7.28 15.97
C LYS A 42 4.02 -5.74 15.99
N ALA A 43 3.39 -5.09 15.00
CA ALA A 43 3.31 -3.64 14.97
C ALA A 43 2.37 -3.07 16.04
N GLY A 44 1.49 -3.90 16.64
CA GLY A 44 0.56 -3.47 17.69
C GLY A 44 -0.43 -2.39 17.23
N LEU A 45 -0.71 -2.31 15.93
CA LEU A 45 -1.60 -1.31 15.35
C LEU A 45 -3.08 -1.68 15.55
N GLU A 46 -3.94 -0.67 15.59
CA GLU A 46 -5.38 -0.87 15.66
C GLU A 46 -5.86 -1.67 14.42
N PRO A 47 -6.81 -2.61 14.59
CA PRO A 47 -7.42 -3.26 13.44
C PRO A 47 -8.19 -2.24 12.60
N LEU A 48 -8.28 -2.49 11.30
CA LEU A 48 -9.12 -1.69 10.42
C LEU A 48 -10.58 -1.72 10.92
N PRO A 49 -11.29 -0.57 10.91
CA PRO A 49 -12.72 -0.57 11.11
C PRO A 49 -13.39 -1.38 10.00
N ASP A 50 -14.52 -2.01 10.32
CA ASP A 50 -15.31 -2.75 9.33
C ASP A 50 -16.04 -1.76 8.40
N ILE A 51 -15.33 -1.32 7.36
CA ILE A 51 -15.82 -0.37 6.37
C ILE A 51 -17.01 -0.97 5.60
N GLU A 52 -16.97 -2.27 5.29
CA GLU A 52 -18.01 -2.92 4.49
C GLU A 52 -19.32 -3.10 5.26
N ALA A 53 -19.27 -3.41 6.55
CA ALA A 53 -20.48 -3.48 7.37
C ALA A 53 -21.08 -2.09 7.69
N ASN A 54 -20.33 -1.01 7.48
CA ASN A 54 -20.71 0.36 7.85
C ASN A 54 -20.57 1.35 6.67
N ARG A 55 -20.79 0.90 5.44
CA ARG A 55 -20.59 1.73 4.23
C ARG A 55 -21.39 3.02 4.24
N ASP A 56 -22.56 3.04 4.88
CA ASP A 56 -23.42 4.22 5.04
C ASP A 56 -22.75 5.36 5.83
N LYS A 57 -21.74 5.05 6.64
CA LYS A 57 -20.98 6.05 7.42
C LYS A 57 -19.82 6.66 6.64
N TYR A 58 -19.53 6.16 5.45
CA TYR A 58 -18.33 6.53 4.70
C TYR A 58 -18.66 6.92 3.27
N GLU A 59 -18.02 7.99 2.78
CA GLU A 59 -18.01 8.26 1.34
C GLU A 59 -16.92 7.39 0.70
N ILE A 60 -17.37 6.39 -0.06
CA ILE A 60 -16.52 5.39 -0.71
C ILE A 60 -16.38 5.75 -2.19
N LEU A 61 -15.14 5.85 -2.65
CA LEU A 61 -14.81 6.32 -4.00
C LEU A 61 -14.04 5.25 -4.78
N SER A 62 -14.38 5.11 -6.05
CA SER A 62 -13.64 4.32 -7.04
C SER A 62 -13.83 4.95 -8.42
N TRP A 63 -12.96 4.58 -9.35
CA TRP A 63 -12.99 5.08 -10.72
C TRP A 63 -12.76 3.93 -11.69
N GLU A 64 -13.50 3.93 -12.79
CA GLU A 64 -13.08 3.20 -13.98
C GLU A 64 -11.83 3.87 -14.54
N MET A 65 -10.90 3.06 -15.05
CA MET A 65 -9.59 3.50 -15.46
C MET A 65 -9.19 2.84 -16.78
N GLU A 66 -8.62 3.64 -17.67
CA GLU A 66 -8.04 3.17 -18.92
C GLU A 66 -6.52 2.97 -18.80
N PRO A 67 -5.90 2.20 -19.71
CA PRO A 67 -4.44 2.11 -19.78
C PRO A 67 -3.80 3.50 -19.90
N GLY A 68 -2.88 3.81 -18.98
CA GLY A 68 -2.23 5.12 -18.88
C GLY A 68 -2.75 6.01 -17.74
N ASP A 69 -3.95 5.75 -17.23
CA ASP A 69 -4.47 6.51 -16.08
C ASP A 69 -3.67 6.24 -14.80
N VAL A 70 -3.59 7.25 -13.94
CA VAL A 70 -2.84 7.22 -12.69
C VAL A 70 -3.73 7.66 -11.53
N LEU A 71 -3.74 6.86 -10.46
CA LEU A 71 -4.29 7.26 -9.16
C LEU A 71 -3.14 7.53 -8.18
N ILE A 72 -3.23 8.66 -7.50
CA ILE A 72 -2.29 9.07 -6.46
C ILE A 72 -3.07 9.18 -5.15
N HIS A 73 -2.58 8.52 -4.09
CA HIS A 73 -3.20 8.56 -2.78
C HIS A 73 -2.16 8.71 -1.68
N HIS A 74 -2.59 9.33 -0.56
CA HIS A 74 -1.77 9.47 0.63
C HIS A 74 -1.55 8.10 1.30
N PRO A 75 -0.38 7.81 1.92
CA PRO A 75 -0.10 6.53 2.58
C PRO A 75 -1.11 6.13 3.68
N LEU A 76 -1.75 7.12 4.32
CA LEU A 76 -2.78 6.91 5.34
C LEU A 76 -4.21 6.77 4.76
N THR A 77 -4.40 6.92 3.45
CA THR A 77 -5.72 6.70 2.85
C THR A 77 -6.03 5.21 2.89
N LEU A 78 -7.14 4.85 3.53
CA LEU A 78 -7.64 3.49 3.54
C LEU A 78 -8.13 3.15 2.16
N HIS A 79 -7.63 2.05 1.65
CA HIS A 79 -7.96 1.58 0.32
C HIS A 79 -7.91 0.06 0.27
N TYR A 80 -8.71 -0.50 -0.62
CA TYR A 80 -8.73 -1.94 -0.89
C TYR A 80 -9.04 -2.17 -2.36
N ALA A 81 -8.90 -3.39 -2.83
CA ALA A 81 -9.41 -3.81 -4.13
C ALA A 81 -10.06 -5.18 -3.96
N SER A 82 -11.20 -5.39 -4.60
CA SER A 82 -11.79 -6.72 -4.64
C SER A 82 -10.96 -7.67 -5.50
N GLY A 83 -11.19 -8.97 -5.34
CA GLY A 83 -10.70 -9.94 -6.31
C GLY A 83 -11.21 -9.62 -7.72
N ASN A 84 -10.39 -9.90 -8.73
CA ASN A 84 -10.78 -9.78 -10.13
C ASN A 84 -11.80 -10.88 -10.45
N LYS A 85 -13.04 -10.49 -10.79
CA LYS A 85 -14.14 -11.39 -11.14
C LYS A 85 -14.29 -11.60 -12.64
N SER A 86 -13.52 -10.86 -13.45
CA SER A 86 -13.55 -11.02 -14.91
C SER A 86 -13.08 -12.42 -15.30
N MET A 87 -13.85 -13.06 -16.17
CA MET A 87 -13.57 -14.42 -16.66
C MET A 87 -12.45 -14.47 -17.70
N THR A 88 -12.16 -13.35 -18.37
CA THR A 88 -11.24 -13.30 -19.52
C THR A 88 -10.19 -12.20 -19.40
N GLY A 89 -10.40 -11.21 -18.53
CA GLY A 89 -9.54 -10.04 -18.39
C GLY A 89 -8.53 -10.19 -17.25
N ARG A 90 -7.26 -9.90 -17.51
CA ARG A 90 -6.24 -9.67 -16.48
C ARG A 90 -6.21 -8.17 -16.15
N ARG A 91 -6.14 -7.83 -14.86
CA ARG A 91 -5.81 -6.47 -14.40
C ARG A 91 -4.35 -6.40 -13.95
N ARG A 92 -3.50 -5.68 -14.67
CA ARG A 92 -2.12 -5.37 -14.26
C ARG A 92 -2.01 -3.91 -13.84
N GLY A 93 -1.23 -3.67 -12.80
CA GLY A 93 -0.91 -2.33 -12.33
C GLY A 93 0.50 -2.29 -11.75
N LEU A 94 1.07 -1.08 -11.74
CA LEU A 94 2.34 -0.77 -11.08
C LEU A 94 2.04 0.17 -9.91
N ALA A 95 2.49 -0.21 -8.71
CA ALA A 95 2.34 0.61 -7.51
C ALA A 95 3.70 1.17 -7.10
N LEU A 96 3.90 2.47 -7.31
CA LEU A 96 5.10 3.20 -6.92
C LEU A 96 4.86 3.92 -5.59
N ARG A 97 5.89 3.97 -4.74
CA ARG A 97 5.85 4.70 -3.47
C ARG A 97 6.92 5.79 -3.54
N TYR A 98 6.52 7.02 -3.25
CA TYR A 98 7.39 8.17 -3.22
C TYR A 98 7.54 8.64 -1.77
N LEU A 99 8.77 8.96 -1.38
CA LEU A 99 9.11 9.44 -0.05
C LEU A 99 9.39 10.95 -0.10
N GLY A 100 9.03 11.66 0.96
CA GLY A 100 9.38 13.07 1.15
C GLY A 100 10.84 13.26 1.59
N ASP A 101 11.34 14.49 1.46
CA ASP A 101 12.71 14.89 1.84
C ASP A 101 12.99 14.78 3.36
N ASP A 102 11.92 14.72 4.15
CA ASP A 102 11.89 14.65 5.61
C ASP A 102 11.75 13.22 6.15
N VAL A 103 11.57 12.23 5.28
CA VAL A 103 11.39 10.84 5.67
C VAL A 103 12.72 10.21 6.08
N THR A 104 12.72 9.53 7.23
CA THR A 104 13.86 8.75 7.74
C THR A 104 13.48 7.27 7.87
N PHE A 105 14.49 6.41 7.80
CA PHE A 105 14.34 4.97 8.02
C PHE A 105 13.93 4.67 9.47
N ASP A 106 13.09 3.66 9.63
CA ASP A 106 12.56 3.19 10.90
C ASP A 106 12.40 1.67 10.82
N SER A 107 13.25 0.95 11.55
CA SER A 107 13.28 -0.52 11.61
C SER A 107 12.27 -1.10 12.62
N ARG A 108 11.24 -0.35 12.99
CA ARG A 108 10.17 -0.84 13.87
C ARG A 108 9.64 -2.23 13.47
N PRO A 109 9.19 -3.00 14.46
CA PRO A 109 8.65 -4.33 14.19
C PRO A 109 7.36 -4.28 13.37
N GLY A 110 7.05 -5.42 12.77
CA GLY A 110 5.83 -5.62 12.00
C GLY A 110 5.81 -4.93 10.64
N THR A 111 6.99 -4.81 10.04
CA THR A 111 7.16 -4.38 8.65
C THR A 111 7.55 -5.55 7.76
N PHE A 112 7.42 -5.39 6.44
CA PHE A 112 7.81 -6.43 5.48
C PHE A 112 9.29 -6.82 5.57
N LEU A 113 10.13 -5.96 6.18
CA LEU A 113 11.56 -6.21 6.39
C LEU A 113 11.83 -7.45 7.25
N GLU A 114 10.88 -7.85 8.10
CA GLU A 114 10.99 -9.10 8.87
C GLU A 114 10.65 -10.36 8.05
N ASN A 115 10.12 -10.21 6.83
CA ASN A 115 9.82 -11.35 5.98
C ASN A 115 11.09 -11.82 5.25
N LYS A 116 11.73 -12.87 5.78
CA LYS A 116 12.96 -13.43 5.19
C LYS A 116 12.81 -13.77 3.70
N LYS A 117 11.67 -14.33 3.27
CA LYS A 117 11.46 -14.67 1.86
C LYS A 117 11.48 -13.44 0.96
N VAL A 118 10.99 -12.30 1.45
CA VAL A 118 11.08 -11.03 0.73
C VAL A 118 12.52 -10.52 0.74
N MET A 119 13.15 -10.49 1.91
CA MET A 119 14.52 -9.97 2.04
C MET A 119 15.55 -10.77 1.22
N ASP A 120 15.36 -12.08 1.04
CA ASP A 120 16.22 -12.92 0.20
C ASP A 120 16.07 -12.64 -1.31
N THR A 121 15.05 -11.87 -1.72
CA THR A 121 14.75 -11.54 -3.13
C THR A 121 15.09 -10.11 -3.54
N ILE A 122 15.54 -9.28 -2.60
CA ILE A 122 15.89 -7.88 -2.85
C ILE A 122 17.34 -7.60 -2.43
N PRO A 123 17.98 -6.56 -2.98
CA PRO A 123 19.30 -6.13 -2.49
C PRO A 123 19.27 -5.77 -1.00
N ALA A 124 20.42 -5.93 -0.33
CA ALA A 124 20.54 -5.62 1.09
C ALA A 124 20.21 -4.13 1.37
N ILE A 125 19.31 -3.90 2.32
CA ILE A 125 18.95 -2.57 2.80
C ILE A 125 19.80 -2.29 4.05
N ASN A 126 20.84 -1.46 3.89
CA ASN A 126 21.78 -1.12 4.97
C ASN A 126 21.54 0.32 5.44
N LEU A 127 20.39 0.57 6.08
CA LEU A 127 20.05 1.87 6.67
C LEU A 127 19.95 1.73 8.19
N LYS A 128 20.37 2.78 8.92
CA LYS A 128 20.18 2.89 10.37
C LYS A 128 18.91 3.67 10.68
N ASP A 129 18.32 3.44 11.85
CA ASP A 129 17.17 4.23 12.30
C ASP A 129 17.50 5.72 12.31
N GLY A 130 16.58 6.54 11.79
CA GLY A 130 16.77 7.97 11.60
C GLY A 130 17.60 8.37 10.37
N GLU A 131 18.17 7.41 9.65
CA GLU A 131 18.94 7.69 8.43
C GLU A 131 18.02 8.11 7.27
N LYS A 132 18.45 9.06 6.45
CA LYS A 132 17.71 9.48 5.27
C LYS A 132 17.86 8.47 4.14
N PHE A 133 16.79 8.23 3.41
CA PHE A 133 16.80 7.39 2.23
C PHE A 133 17.64 8.03 1.10
N SER A 134 18.62 7.29 0.57
CA SER A 134 19.47 7.70 -0.54
C SER A 134 20.13 6.50 -1.22
N GLY A 135 20.84 6.75 -2.33
CA GLY A 135 21.57 5.72 -3.07
C GLY A 135 20.74 5.00 -4.15
N GLU A 136 21.28 3.93 -4.72
CA GLU A 136 20.70 3.24 -5.88
C GLU A 136 19.35 2.58 -5.59
N LEU A 137 19.12 2.13 -4.35
CA LEU A 137 17.84 1.54 -3.93
C LEU A 137 16.76 2.59 -3.69
N PHE A 138 17.15 3.84 -3.43
CA PHE A 138 16.25 4.96 -3.16
C PHE A 138 16.65 6.15 -4.04
N PRO A 139 16.52 6.01 -5.37
CA PRO A 139 16.98 7.02 -6.30
C PRO A 139 16.14 8.29 -6.18
N ARG A 140 16.81 9.43 -6.34
CA ARG A 140 16.13 10.73 -6.37
C ARG A 140 15.34 10.86 -7.67
N VAL A 141 14.02 11.01 -7.54
CA VAL A 141 13.11 11.12 -8.69
C VAL A 141 12.93 12.55 -9.20
N TRP A 142 13.19 13.56 -8.36
CA TRP A 142 13.04 14.97 -8.73
C TRP A 142 14.18 15.82 -8.14
N PRO A 143 14.97 16.52 -8.97
CA PRO A 143 16.00 17.44 -8.50
C PRO A 143 15.37 18.74 -7.93
N LYS A 144 15.99 19.29 -6.88
CA LYS A 144 15.75 20.67 -6.46
C LYS A 144 16.48 21.54 -7.46
N VAL A 145 15.71 22.34 -8.19
CA VAL A 145 16.21 23.47 -8.98
C VAL A 145 16.73 24.56 -8.05
#